data_AF-A0A455WZJ8-F1
#
_entry.id   AF-A0A455WZJ8-F1
#
_cell.length_a   1.000
_cell.length_b   1.000
_cell.length_c   1.000
_cell.angle_alpha   90.00
_cell.angle_beta   90.00
_cell.angle_gamma   90.00
#
_symmetry.space_group_name_H-M   'P 1'
#
loop_
_entity.id
_entity.type
_entity.pdbx_description
1 polymer ?
#
loop_
_entity_poly.entity_id
_entity_poly.type
_entity_poly.pdbx_seq_one_letter_code
_entity_poly.pdbx_strand_id
1 'polypeptide(L)'
;MVQRKQKISLKPGKSREPLTITHPHAAGVDISNSSHYVSVPPGRDDESVREFSSFTVDLNALADWLDACGVDTVAMESTGVYWIPLFELLESRGFKVFLVNARHVKNVSGRKSDVLDCQWLQQLITYGLLRGAFRPGEAVCVLRSLSMAPARDTFEKPGHACAAHAKGNHANEHPAHQRHLGRGR
;
A
#
# COMPACT_ATOMS: atom_id res chain seq x y z
N MET A 1 -6.72 25.43 60.02
CA MET A 1 -7.49 25.71 58.80
C MET A 1 -7.70 24.40 58.05
N VAL A 2 -8.91 23.84 58.04
CA VAL A 2 -9.25 22.62 57.28
C VAL A 2 -9.96 23.07 56.00
N GLN A 3 -9.30 22.92 54.85
CA GLN A 3 -9.91 23.27 53.57
C GLN A 3 -10.91 22.19 53.14
N ARG A 4 -12.17 22.60 52.96
CA ARG A 4 -13.27 21.78 52.44
C ARG A 4 -13.03 21.49 50.95
N LYS A 5 -12.84 20.21 50.57
CA LYS A 5 -12.91 19.75 49.17
C LYS A 5 -14.36 19.87 48.67
N GLN A 6 -14.61 20.73 47.70
CA GLN A 6 -15.89 20.77 46.98
C GLN A 6 -16.03 19.54 46.07
N LYS A 7 -17.14 18.80 46.20
CA LYS A 7 -17.52 17.71 45.29
C LYS A 7 -18.00 18.32 43.97
N ILE A 8 -17.27 18.05 42.88
CA ILE A 8 -17.72 18.35 41.52
C ILE A 8 -18.83 17.36 41.19
N SER A 9 -20.07 17.85 41.06
CA SER A 9 -21.21 17.06 40.62
C SER A 9 -21.19 16.96 39.09
N LEU A 10 -20.76 15.81 38.56
CA LEU A 10 -20.82 15.53 37.13
C LEU A 10 -22.28 15.29 36.75
N LYS A 11 -22.80 16.09 35.82
CA LYS A 11 -24.15 15.90 35.26
C LYS A 11 -24.22 14.53 34.57
N PRO A 12 -25.33 13.77 34.71
CA PRO A 12 -25.47 12.49 34.04
C PRO A 12 -25.43 12.70 32.52
N GLY A 13 -24.48 12.02 31.86
CA GLY A 13 -24.32 12.08 30.42
C GLY A 13 -25.54 11.50 29.72
N LYS A 14 -25.91 12.10 28.58
CA LYS A 14 -26.96 11.61 27.66
C LYS A 14 -26.71 10.13 27.38
N SER A 15 -27.71 9.26 27.54
CA SER A 15 -27.61 7.83 27.26
C SER A 15 -27.05 7.64 25.85
N ARG A 16 -25.95 6.91 25.74
CA ARG A 16 -25.36 6.54 24.46
C ARG A 16 -26.24 5.45 23.85
N GLU A 17 -26.91 5.75 22.74
CA GLU A 17 -27.56 4.73 21.93
C GLU A 17 -26.53 3.66 21.53
N PRO A 18 -26.89 2.37 21.53
CA PRO A 18 -25.99 1.30 21.16
C PRO A 18 -25.54 1.45 19.69
N LEU A 19 -24.25 1.20 19.44
CA LEU A 19 -23.71 1.20 18.08
C LEU A 19 -24.35 0.06 17.28
N THR A 20 -24.93 0.40 16.13
CA THR A 20 -25.56 -0.56 15.23
C THR A 20 -24.56 -0.95 14.12
N ILE A 21 -24.44 -2.24 13.84
CA ILE A 21 -23.61 -2.75 12.74
C ILE A 21 -24.28 -2.35 11.41
N THR A 22 -23.54 -1.62 10.57
CA THR A 22 -24.00 -1.12 9.27
C THR A 22 -23.42 -1.93 8.11
N HIS A 23 -22.14 -2.32 8.22
CA HIS A 23 -21.42 -3.10 7.21
C HIS A 23 -20.80 -4.36 7.84
N PRO A 24 -21.56 -5.46 8.00
CA PRO A 24 -21.08 -6.67 8.70
C PRO A 24 -19.96 -7.43 7.96
N HIS A 25 -19.83 -7.20 6.65
CA HIS A 25 -18.86 -7.83 5.76
C HIS A 25 -17.78 -6.83 5.32
N ALA A 26 -17.35 -5.97 6.25
CA ALA A 26 -16.43 -4.90 5.93
C ALA A 26 -14.98 -5.26 6.24
N ALA A 27 -14.07 -4.86 5.35
CA ALA A 27 -12.62 -4.92 5.53
C ALA A 27 -12.02 -3.51 5.68
N GLY A 28 -10.89 -3.42 6.36
CA GLY A 28 -10.06 -2.21 6.47
C GLY A 28 -8.70 -2.46 5.84
N VAL A 29 -8.22 -1.52 5.01
CA VAL A 29 -6.93 -1.57 4.35
C VAL A 29 -6.12 -0.32 4.68
N ASP A 30 -4.92 -0.50 5.24
CA ASP A 30 -3.90 0.56 5.33
C ASP A 30 -2.88 0.40 4.21
N ILE A 31 -2.70 1.45 3.41
CA ILE A 31 -1.98 1.41 2.13
C ILE A 31 -0.74 2.29 2.19
N SER A 32 0.42 1.63 2.14
CA SER A 32 1.73 2.25 1.97
C SER A 32 2.26 2.08 0.53
N ASN A 33 3.51 2.50 0.29
CA ASN A 33 4.18 2.34 -1.01
C ASN A 33 4.70 0.92 -1.27
N SER A 34 4.92 0.12 -0.23
CA SER A 34 5.59 -1.17 -0.29
C SER A 34 4.64 -2.31 0.03
N SER A 35 3.75 -2.10 0.99
CA SER A 35 2.81 -3.11 1.47
C SER A 35 1.47 -2.53 1.92
N HIS A 36 0.48 -3.41 1.95
CA HIS A 36 -0.90 -3.15 2.31
C HIS A 36 -1.29 -4.09 3.43
N TYR A 37 -1.69 -3.52 4.57
CA TYR A 37 -2.20 -4.27 5.70
C TYR A 37 -3.72 -4.32 5.60
N VAL A 38 -4.27 -5.53 5.60
CA VAL A 38 -5.70 -5.77 5.35
C VAL A 38 -6.28 -6.54 6.52
N SER A 39 -7.35 -6.01 7.12
CA SER A 39 -8.11 -6.67 8.17
C SER A 39 -9.52 -7.01 7.70
N VAL A 40 -9.94 -8.25 7.93
CA VAL A 40 -11.29 -8.77 7.69
C VAL A 40 -11.99 -9.05 9.03
N PRO A 41 -13.33 -9.21 9.06
CA PRO A 41 -14.03 -9.58 10.28
C PRO A 41 -13.48 -10.88 10.88
N PRO A 42 -13.43 -11.02 12.22
CA PRO A 42 -12.98 -12.24 12.85
C PRO A 42 -13.87 -13.44 12.48
N GLY A 43 -13.27 -14.61 12.30
CA GLY A 43 -13.96 -15.84 11.90
C GLY A 43 -14.19 -16.00 10.40
N ARG A 44 -13.67 -15.09 9.55
CA ARG A 44 -13.64 -15.25 8.09
C ARG A 44 -12.45 -16.06 7.59
N ASP A 45 -11.37 -16.05 8.35
CA ASP A 45 -10.12 -16.75 8.09
C ASP A 45 -9.40 -16.97 9.44
N ASP A 46 -8.47 -17.92 9.50
CA ASP A 46 -7.61 -18.13 10.67
C ASP A 46 -6.72 -16.91 10.92
N GLU A 47 -6.28 -16.24 9.85
CA GLU A 47 -5.53 -14.99 9.88
C GLU A 47 -6.42 -13.81 9.47
N SER A 48 -7.08 -13.20 10.46
CA SER A 48 -7.95 -12.02 10.24
C SER A 48 -7.23 -10.73 9.79
N VAL A 49 -5.89 -10.73 9.79
CA VAL A 49 -5.06 -9.64 9.26
C VAL A 49 -3.94 -10.23 8.43
N ARG A 50 -3.74 -9.69 7.22
CA ARG A 50 -2.66 -10.10 6.31
C ARG A 50 -1.96 -8.90 5.69
N GLU A 51 -0.68 -9.07 5.40
CA GLU A 51 0.13 -8.13 4.63
C GLU A 51 0.27 -8.61 3.19
N PHE A 52 0.04 -7.71 2.24
CA PHE A 52 0.27 -7.93 0.82
C PHE A 52 1.24 -6.89 0.29
N SER A 53 2.06 -7.23 -0.71
CA SER A 53 2.88 -6.22 -1.37
C SER A 53 2.06 -5.33 -2.30
N SER A 54 2.64 -4.22 -2.75
CA SER A 54 2.01 -3.32 -3.74
C SER A 54 2.16 -3.78 -5.20
N PHE A 55 2.67 -4.99 -5.47
CA PHE A 55 2.80 -5.53 -6.83
C PHE A 55 1.48 -6.14 -7.33
N THR A 56 1.24 -6.08 -8.64
CA THR A 56 -0.02 -6.50 -9.28
C THR A 56 -0.46 -7.93 -8.92
N VAL A 57 0.49 -8.85 -8.76
CA VAL A 57 0.20 -10.24 -8.35
C VAL A 57 -0.42 -10.27 -6.96
N ASP A 58 0.17 -9.54 -6.01
CA ASP A 58 -0.30 -9.48 -4.63
C ASP A 58 -1.59 -8.66 -4.50
N LEU A 59 -1.81 -7.64 -5.34
CA LEU A 59 -3.10 -6.94 -5.40
C LEU A 59 -4.24 -7.86 -5.85
N ASN A 60 -3.98 -8.76 -6.80
CA ASN A 60 -4.96 -9.78 -7.19
C ASN A 60 -5.19 -10.80 -6.09
N ALA A 61 -4.12 -11.29 -5.45
CA ALA A 61 -4.23 -12.22 -4.32
C ALA A 61 -5.00 -11.61 -3.14
N LEU A 62 -4.80 -10.31 -2.88
CA LEU A 62 -5.56 -9.54 -1.90
C LEU A 62 -7.05 -9.53 -2.26
N ALA A 63 -7.39 -9.21 -3.51
CA ALA A 63 -8.79 -9.17 -3.94
C ALA A 63 -9.46 -10.55 -3.93
N ASP A 64 -8.74 -11.60 -4.34
CA ASP A 64 -9.20 -12.99 -4.27
C ASP A 64 -9.45 -13.40 -2.81
N TRP A 65 -8.57 -13.00 -1.89
CA TRP A 65 -8.72 -13.30 -0.47
C TRP A 65 -9.90 -12.55 0.17
N LEU A 66 -10.15 -11.30 -0.21
CA LEU A 66 -11.32 -10.56 0.26
C LEU A 66 -12.63 -11.21 -0.20
N ASP A 67 -12.68 -11.69 -1.45
CA ASP A 67 -13.84 -12.41 -1.98
C ASP A 67 -14.06 -13.74 -1.24
N ALA A 68 -12.98 -14.50 -1.01
CA ALA A 68 -13.03 -15.73 -0.23
C ALA A 68 -13.51 -15.50 1.23
N CYS A 69 -13.14 -14.36 1.82
CA CYS A 69 -13.62 -13.93 3.13
C CYS A 69 -15.09 -13.45 3.12
N GLY A 70 -15.73 -13.35 1.95
CA GLY A 70 -17.10 -12.84 1.80
C GLY A 70 -17.22 -11.38 2.21
N VAL A 71 -16.21 -10.56 1.87
CA VAL A 71 -16.21 -9.11 2.08
C VAL A 71 -16.98 -8.43 0.95
N ASP A 72 -17.84 -7.47 1.27
CA ASP A 72 -18.57 -6.66 0.27
C ASP A 72 -18.17 -5.18 0.29
N THR A 73 -17.61 -4.72 1.40
CA THR A 73 -17.32 -3.31 1.68
C THR A 73 -15.88 -3.16 2.14
N VAL A 74 -15.13 -2.24 1.54
CA VAL A 74 -13.72 -2.04 1.86
C VAL A 74 -13.48 -0.57 2.19
N ALA A 75 -12.92 -0.28 3.36
CA ALA A 75 -12.39 1.04 3.68
C ALA A 75 -10.87 1.05 3.46
N MET A 76 -10.37 2.05 2.74
CA MET A 76 -8.96 2.21 2.39
C MET A 76 -8.42 3.52 2.97
N GLU A 77 -7.38 3.44 3.80
CA GLU A 77 -6.56 4.58 4.16
C GLU A 77 -5.30 4.57 3.29
N SER A 78 -4.88 5.74 2.82
CA SER A 78 -3.59 5.88 2.15
C SER A 78 -2.96 7.24 2.42
N THR A 79 -1.65 7.23 2.54
CA THR A 79 -0.82 8.44 2.67
C THR A 79 -0.37 9.01 1.32
N GLY A 80 -0.60 8.30 0.21
CA GLY A 80 -0.10 8.65 -1.13
C GLY A 80 -1.07 8.28 -2.26
N VAL A 81 -0.53 7.97 -3.44
CA VAL A 81 -1.32 7.62 -4.64
C VAL A 81 -1.45 6.10 -4.87
N TYR A 82 -0.82 5.29 -4.02
CA TYR A 82 -0.75 3.83 -4.18
C TYR A 82 -2.09 3.11 -4.00
N TRP A 83 -3.12 3.81 -3.53
CA TRP A 83 -4.48 3.28 -3.44
C TRP A 83 -5.16 3.13 -4.81
N ILE A 84 -4.77 3.90 -5.82
CA ILE A 84 -5.42 3.93 -7.14
C ILE A 84 -5.53 2.52 -7.76
N PRO A 85 -4.44 1.75 -7.93
CA PRO A 85 -4.53 0.44 -8.57
C PRO A 85 -5.38 -0.56 -7.78
N LEU A 86 -5.30 -0.55 -6.45
CA LEU A 86 -6.11 -1.43 -5.62
C LEU A 86 -7.59 -1.02 -5.65
N PHE A 87 -7.89 0.27 -5.65
CA PHE A 87 -9.24 0.80 -5.70
C PHE A 87 -9.93 0.40 -7.02
N GLU A 88 -9.27 0.63 -8.16
CA GLU A 88 -9.80 0.27 -9.49
C GLU A 88 -10.03 -1.24 -9.61
N LEU A 89 -9.10 -2.05 -9.09
CA LEU A 89 -9.24 -3.51 -9.06
C LEU A 89 -10.47 -3.94 -8.25
N LEU A 90 -10.64 -3.41 -7.04
CA LEU A 90 -11.76 -3.76 -6.16
C LEU A 90 -13.10 -3.27 -6.72
N GLU A 91 -13.17 -2.04 -7.28
CA GLU A 91 -14.39 -1.59 -7.96
C GLU A 91 -14.74 -2.50 -9.15
N SER A 92 -13.76 -2.90 -9.96
CA SER A 92 -13.98 -3.80 -11.11
C SER A 92 -14.50 -5.19 -10.71
N ARG A 93 -14.21 -5.62 -9.48
CA ARG A 93 -14.68 -6.87 -8.89
C ARG A 93 -16.00 -6.73 -8.11
N GLY A 94 -16.58 -5.53 -8.07
CA GLY A 94 -17.90 -5.27 -7.47
C GLY A 94 -17.89 -4.94 -5.97
N PHE A 95 -16.72 -4.69 -5.37
CA PHE A 95 -16.64 -4.26 -3.98
C PHE A 95 -17.12 -2.81 -3.83
N LYS A 96 -17.76 -2.51 -2.70
CA LYS A 96 -18.06 -1.13 -2.30
C LYS A 96 -16.86 -0.52 -1.60
N VAL A 97 -16.13 0.35 -2.28
CA VAL A 97 -14.86 0.88 -1.79
C VAL A 97 -15.00 2.30 -1.24
N PHE A 98 -14.46 2.55 -0.05
CA PHE A 98 -14.44 3.85 0.63
C PHE A 98 -12.99 4.31 0.82
N LEU A 99 -12.58 5.34 0.09
CA LEU A 99 -11.30 6.00 0.36
C LEU A 99 -11.47 6.97 1.54
N VAL A 100 -10.63 6.83 2.57
CA VAL A 100 -10.73 7.59 3.83
C VAL A 100 -9.45 8.38 4.04
N ASN A 101 -9.59 9.66 4.41
CA ASN A 101 -8.45 10.48 4.78
C ASN A 101 -8.08 10.24 6.25
N ALA A 102 -6.88 9.72 6.48
CA ALA A 102 -6.29 9.42 7.78
C ALA A 102 -6.40 10.56 8.82
N ARG A 103 -6.47 11.82 8.36
CA ARG A 103 -6.56 12.99 9.24
C ARG A 103 -7.89 13.09 9.98
N HIS A 104 -8.93 12.39 9.53
CA HIS A 104 -10.27 12.42 10.15
C HIS A 104 -10.49 11.30 11.17
N VAL A 105 -9.64 10.27 11.18
CA VAL A 105 -9.62 9.25 12.21
C VAL A 105 -8.63 9.76 13.27
N LYS A 106 -9.13 10.33 14.37
CA LYS A 106 -8.27 10.84 15.46
C LYS A 106 -7.47 9.67 16.03
N ASN A 107 -6.21 9.55 15.61
CA ASN A 107 -5.25 8.64 16.19
C ASN A 107 -5.12 8.93 17.69
N VAL A 108 -5.52 7.97 18.52
CA VAL A 108 -5.21 7.98 19.94
C VAL A 108 -3.70 7.74 20.04
N SER A 109 -2.96 8.72 20.56
CA SER A 109 -1.51 8.71 20.56
C SER A 109 -0.95 7.54 21.37
N GLY A 110 -0.28 6.59 20.70
CA GLY A 110 0.51 5.54 21.32
C GLY A 110 0.77 4.36 20.39
N ARG A 111 1.90 4.39 19.67
CA ARG A 111 2.43 3.33 18.76
C ARG A 111 1.49 2.98 17.59
N LYS A 112 1.56 3.81 16.53
CA LYS A 112 0.99 3.51 15.21
C LYS A 112 1.63 2.21 14.69
N SER A 113 0.82 1.19 14.43
CA SER A 113 1.21 -0.09 13.82
C SER A 113 0.21 -0.32 12.71
N ASP A 114 0.68 -0.54 11.47
CA ASP A 114 -0.17 -0.64 10.29
C ASP A 114 -1.27 -1.74 10.46
N VAL A 115 -0.96 -2.79 11.25
CA VAL A 115 -1.93 -3.81 11.70
C VAL A 115 -3.07 -3.24 12.53
N LEU A 116 -2.76 -2.38 13.51
CA LEU A 116 -3.78 -1.77 14.37
C LEU A 116 -4.60 -0.74 13.59
N ASP A 117 -3.97 -0.04 12.65
CA ASP A 117 -4.64 0.94 11.81
C ASP A 117 -5.67 0.28 10.88
N CYS A 118 -5.32 -0.81 10.20
CA CYS A 118 -6.26 -1.52 9.33
C CYS A 118 -7.42 -2.16 10.12
N GLN A 119 -7.15 -2.70 11.32
CA GLN A 119 -8.17 -3.24 12.21
C GLN A 119 -9.11 -2.14 12.72
N TRP A 120 -8.56 -1.00 13.10
CA TRP A 120 -9.36 0.14 13.54
C TRP A 120 -10.25 0.67 12.41
N LEU A 121 -9.69 0.75 11.20
CA LEU A 121 -10.42 1.14 10.01
C LEU A 121 -11.59 0.18 9.73
N GLN A 122 -11.35 -1.14 9.82
CA GLN A 122 -12.35 -2.20 9.69
C GLN A 122 -13.51 -2.02 10.68
N GLN A 123 -13.21 -1.72 11.94
CA GLN A 123 -14.24 -1.47 12.95
C GLN A 123 -15.05 -0.20 12.64
N LEU A 124 -14.40 0.88 12.25
CA LEU A 124 -15.08 2.14 11.95
C LEU A 124 -16.05 2.00 10.77
N ILE A 125 -15.64 1.30 9.70
CA ILE A 125 -16.53 1.05 8.56
C ILE A 125 -17.67 0.09 8.95
N THR A 126 -17.41 -0.91 9.79
CA THR A 126 -18.43 -1.85 10.27
C THR A 126 -19.60 -1.14 10.94
N TYR A 127 -19.32 -0.10 11.73
CA TYR A 127 -20.35 0.72 12.39
C TYR A 127 -20.82 1.93 11.58
N GLY A 128 -20.40 2.06 10.32
CA GLY A 128 -20.79 3.18 9.45
C GLY A 128 -20.30 4.55 9.96
N LEU A 129 -19.23 4.58 10.75
CA LEU A 129 -18.69 5.80 11.37
C LEU A 129 -17.78 6.58 10.42
N LEU A 130 -17.44 6.00 9.27
CA LEU A 130 -16.64 6.64 8.23
C LEU A 130 -17.56 7.34 7.22
N ARG A 131 -17.22 8.58 6.89
CA ARG A 131 -17.71 9.23 5.67
C ARG A 131 -16.66 9.04 4.59
N GLY A 132 -17.02 8.44 3.47
CA GLY A 132 -16.14 8.33 2.31
C GLY A 132 -15.67 9.71 1.85
N ALA A 133 -14.42 9.81 1.44
CA ALA A 133 -13.92 11.03 0.80
C ALA A 133 -14.61 11.20 -0.57
N PHE A 134 -15.07 12.43 -0.84
CA PHE A 134 -15.74 12.78 -2.10
C PHE A 134 -14.81 12.59 -3.31
N ARG A 135 -15.20 11.74 -4.27
CA ARG A 135 -14.59 11.64 -5.61
C ARG A 135 -15.49 12.39 -6.61
N PRO A 136 -15.03 13.47 -7.26
CA PRO A 136 -15.64 13.91 -8.50
C PRO A 136 -15.43 12.78 -9.51
N GLY A 137 -16.50 12.37 -10.22
CA GLY A 137 -16.49 11.23 -11.15
C GLY A 137 -15.31 11.22 -12.13
N GLU A 138 -15.11 10.07 -12.78
CA GLU A 138 -13.91 9.59 -13.50
C GLU A 138 -13.02 10.62 -14.24
N ALA A 139 -13.56 11.75 -14.66
CA ALA A 139 -12.87 12.81 -15.38
C ALA A 139 -11.72 13.54 -14.63
N VAL A 140 -11.52 13.35 -13.31
CA VAL A 140 -10.53 14.16 -12.53
C VAL A 140 -9.32 13.37 -11.99
N CYS A 141 -9.27 12.04 -12.11
CA CYS A 141 -8.10 11.26 -11.66
C CYS A 141 -6.82 11.55 -12.48
N VAL A 142 -6.95 12.07 -13.70
CA VAL A 142 -5.80 12.28 -14.60
C VAL A 142 -4.94 13.51 -14.20
N LEU A 143 -5.52 14.54 -13.57
CA LEU A 143 -4.79 15.79 -13.31
C LEU A 143 -3.92 15.77 -12.03
N ARG A 144 -4.20 14.88 -11.05
CA ARG A 144 -3.41 14.81 -9.81
C ARG A 144 -2.13 13.99 -9.95
N SER A 145 -2.11 13.01 -10.84
CA SER A 145 -0.90 12.22 -11.14
C SER A 145 0.23 13.08 -11.70
N LEU A 146 -0.11 14.17 -12.40
CA LEU A 146 0.85 15.12 -12.97
C LEU A 146 1.40 16.14 -11.97
N SER A 147 0.68 16.41 -10.88
CA SER A 147 1.06 17.44 -9.89
C SER A 147 1.80 16.89 -8.66
N MET A 148 1.88 15.55 -8.52
CA MET A 148 2.67 14.89 -7.46
C MET A 148 3.92 14.17 -7.99
N ALA A 149 4.17 14.20 -9.30
CA ALA A 149 5.49 13.88 -9.82
C ALA A 149 6.47 15.00 -9.37
N PRO A 150 7.66 14.68 -8.83
CA PRO A 150 8.67 15.71 -8.64
C PRO A 150 8.89 16.40 -9.99
N ALA A 151 8.93 17.73 -9.98
CA ALA A 151 9.20 18.54 -11.16
C ALA A 151 10.34 17.89 -11.94
N ARG A 152 10.05 17.39 -13.14
CA ARG A 152 11.10 17.02 -14.09
C ARG A 152 11.70 18.33 -14.52
N ASP A 153 12.73 18.76 -13.80
CA ASP A 153 13.59 19.86 -14.21
C ASP A 153 14.25 19.40 -15.51
N THR A 154 13.70 19.86 -16.63
CA THR A 154 14.29 19.68 -17.95
C THR A 154 15.58 20.49 -17.97
N PHE A 155 16.69 19.84 -17.64
CA PHE A 155 18.00 20.36 -17.93
C PHE A 155 18.69 19.44 -18.92
N GLU A 156 18.54 19.78 -20.20
CA GLU A 156 19.44 19.32 -21.25
C GLU A 156 20.88 19.62 -20.85
N LYS A 157 21.75 18.60 -20.84
CA LYS A 157 23.16 18.78 -21.21
C LYS A 157 23.67 17.61 -22.06
N PRO A 158 24.51 17.90 -23.06
CA PRO A 158 24.88 16.95 -24.10
C PRO A 158 26.07 16.07 -23.69
N GLY A 159 26.09 14.86 -24.26
CA GLY A 159 27.27 14.18 -24.80
C GLY A 159 28.40 13.82 -23.83
N HIS A 160 28.42 12.57 -23.37
CA HIS A 160 29.69 11.88 -23.13
C HIS A 160 29.69 10.53 -23.84
N ALA A 161 30.53 10.47 -24.87
CA ALA A 161 30.76 9.33 -25.73
C ALA A 161 31.33 8.13 -24.94
N CYS A 162 30.84 6.96 -25.31
CA CYS A 162 31.38 5.66 -24.95
C CYS A 162 32.82 5.52 -25.51
N ALA A 163 33.82 5.43 -24.64
CA ALA A 163 35.18 5.04 -25.00
C ALA A 163 35.46 3.63 -24.47
N ALA A 164 35.06 2.62 -25.24
CA ALA A 164 35.57 1.27 -25.06
C ALA A 164 36.94 1.18 -25.76
N HIS A 165 38.00 1.05 -24.98
CA HIS A 165 39.37 0.81 -25.47
C HIS A 165 39.78 -0.60 -25.02
N ALA A 166 40.02 -1.49 -25.99
CA ALA A 166 41.08 -2.51 -26.00
C ALA A 166 40.85 -3.52 -27.14
N LYS A 167 41.29 -3.16 -28.36
CA LYS A 167 41.74 -4.15 -29.35
C LYS A 167 43.18 -3.81 -29.68
N GLY A 168 44.07 -4.75 -29.38
CA GLY A 168 45.47 -4.69 -29.76
C GLY A 168 46.10 -6.05 -29.53
N ASN A 169 46.11 -6.89 -30.56
CA ASN A 169 47.28 -7.73 -30.79
C ASN A 169 47.36 -8.08 -32.27
N HIS A 170 48.29 -7.40 -32.95
CA HIS A 170 48.73 -7.72 -34.29
C HIS A 170 49.83 -8.78 -34.19
N ALA A 171 49.73 -9.74 -35.11
CA ALA A 171 50.67 -10.82 -35.33
C ALA A 171 52.09 -10.34 -35.66
N ASN A 172 53.10 -11.16 -35.35
CA ASN A 172 54.29 -11.23 -36.18
C ASN A 172 54.87 -12.65 -36.24
N GLU A 173 54.78 -13.22 -37.44
CA GLU A 173 55.84 -13.94 -38.20
C GLU A 173 56.41 -15.30 -37.72
N HIS A 174 56.05 -16.33 -38.52
CA HIS A 174 56.78 -17.58 -38.84
C HIS A 174 58.03 -17.28 -39.72
N PRO A 175 58.86 -18.23 -40.24
CA PRO A 175 58.99 -19.70 -40.01
C PRO A 175 60.46 -20.21 -39.93
N ALA A 176 60.69 -21.46 -39.50
CA ALA A 176 61.75 -22.36 -40.02
C ALA A 176 61.55 -23.77 -39.43
N HIS A 177 61.06 -24.74 -40.21
CA HIS A 177 61.85 -25.75 -40.92
C HIS A 177 62.58 -26.79 -40.03
N GLN A 178 61.94 -27.98 -39.95
CA GLN A 178 62.46 -29.22 -40.54
C GLN A 178 63.01 -30.35 -39.62
N ARG A 179 62.28 -31.47 -39.70
CA ARG A 179 62.71 -32.88 -39.84
C ARG A 179 63.22 -33.71 -38.62
N HIS A 180 62.47 -34.81 -38.43
CA HIS A 180 62.90 -36.23 -38.40
C HIS A 180 63.34 -36.92 -37.09
N LEU A 181 62.69 -38.09 -36.89
CA LEU A 181 63.14 -39.35 -36.25
C LEU A 181 63.41 -39.27 -34.73
N GLY A 182 63.00 -40.19 -33.85
CA GLY A 182 62.55 -41.58 -33.95
C GLY A 182 63.23 -42.39 -32.83
N ARG A 183 62.49 -43.29 -32.15
CA ARG A 183 62.95 -44.32 -31.16
C ARG A 183 63.58 -43.76 -29.86
N GLY A 184 63.42 -44.31 -28.66
CA GLY A 184 62.87 -45.57 -28.17
C GLY A 184 63.69 -46.00 -26.94
N ARG A 185 63.03 -46.30 -25.83
CA ARG A 185 63.34 -47.27 -24.75
C ARG A 185 62.76 -46.79 -23.43
#